data_AF-A0A2V8YMF8-F1
#
_entry.id   AF-A0A2V8YMF8-F1
#
_cell.length_a   1.000
_cell.length_b   1.000
_cell.length_c   1.000
_cell.angle_alpha   90.00
_cell.angle_beta   90.00
_cell.angle_gamma   90.00
#
_symmetry.space_group_name_H-M   'P 1'
#
loop_
_entity.id
_entity.type
_entity.pdbx_description
1 polymer ?
#
loop_
_entity_poly.entity_id
_entity_poly.type
_entity_poly.pdbx_seq_one_letter_code
_entity_poly.pdbx_strand_id
1 'polypeptide(L)' 'DFLVVRDRKPWFLVEVKIKETSLSPSLAYFQGQTKAAHAFQVVMNLAYQEADCFRVPRPVAVPARTLFSQLL' A
#
# COMPACT_ATOMS: atom_id res chain seq x y z
N ASP A 1 6.15 -0.73 -9.25
CA ASP A 1 4.89 -1.21 -8.65
C ASP A 1 4.93 -2.73 -8.56
N PHE A 2 4.34 -3.29 -7.51
CA PHE A 2 4.42 -4.73 -7.23
C PHE A 2 3.13 -5.26 -6.62
N LEU A 3 2.87 -6.54 -6.87
CA LEU A 3 1.95 -7.36 -6.07
C LEU A 3 2.78 -8.18 -5.09
N VAL A 4 2.49 -8.04 -3.80
CA VAL A 4 3.05 -8.89 -2.76
C VAL A 4 2.07 -10.02 -2.47
N VAL A 5 2.60 -11.25 -2.51
CA VAL A 5 1.83 -12.48 -2.29
C VAL A 5 2.30 -13.11 -0.99
N ARG A 6 1.35 -13.50 -0.13
CA ARG A 6 1.59 -14.24 1.12
C ARG A 6 0.74 -15.50 1.09
N ASP A 7 1.32 -16.66 1.43
CA ASP A 7 0.63 -17.95 1.40
C ASP A 7 -0.08 -18.25 0.07
N ARG A 8 0.58 -17.88 -1.05
CA ARG A 8 0.06 -17.99 -2.43
C ARG A 8 -1.22 -17.18 -2.69
N LYS A 9 -1.58 -16.24 -1.81
CA LYS A 9 -2.73 -15.34 -1.98
C LYS A 9 -2.26 -13.89 -2.16
N PRO A 10 -2.88 -13.11 -3.06
CA PRO A 10 -2.65 -11.66 -3.17
C PRO A 10 -2.83 -10.98 -1.81
N TRP A 11 -1.75 -10.45 -1.24
CA TRP A 11 -1.80 -9.81 0.06
C TRP A 11 -2.01 -8.30 -0.09
N PHE A 12 -1.08 -7.62 -0.77
CA PHE A 12 -1.25 -6.20 -1.08
C PHE A 12 -0.57 -5.78 -2.37
N LEU A 13 -1.12 -4.75 -3.00
CA LEU A 13 -0.46 -3.99 -4.06
C LEU A 13 0.36 -2.86 -3.46
N VAL A 14 1.49 -2.55 -4.08
CA VAL A 14 2.32 -1.40 -3.70
C VAL A 14 2.80 -0.63 -4.92
N GLU A 15 2.52 0.66 -4.96
CA GLU A 15 3.20 1.64 -5.82
C GLU A 15 3.99 2.62 -4.94
N VAL A 16 5.11 3.14 -5.44
CA VAL A 16 5.99 4.02 -4.66
C VAL A 16 6.05 5.41 -5.30
N LYS A 17 5.93 6.46 -4.49
CA LYS A 17 6.09 7.86 -4.89
C LYS A 17 7.07 8.57 -3.96
N ILE A 18 7.73 9.63 -4.45
CA ILE A 18 8.64 10.42 -3.62
C ILE A 18 7.87 11.39 -2.72
N LYS A 19 6.87 12.12 -3.24
CA LYS A 19 6.09 13.13 -2.49
C LYS A 19 4.58 13.10 -2.73
N GLU A 20 4.11 12.55 -3.85
CA GLU A 20 2.70 12.59 -4.23
C GLU A 20 1.83 11.77 -3.26
N THR A 21 0.73 12.37 -2.78
CA THR A 21 -0.21 11.74 -1.84
C THR A 21 -1.60 11.55 -2.42
N SER A 22 -1.92 12.18 -3.55
CA SER A 22 -3.14 11.85 -4.29
C SER A 22 -3.04 10.42 -4.79
N LEU A 23 -4.12 9.66 -4.56
CA LEU A 23 -4.17 8.27 -4.94
C LEU A 23 -4.43 8.16 -6.44
N SER A 24 -3.63 7.32 -7.11
CA SER A 24 -3.90 6.97 -8.50
C SER A 24 -5.21 6.15 -8.61
N PRO A 25 -6.12 6.50 -9.54
CA PRO A 25 -7.28 5.65 -9.85
C PRO A 25 -6.88 4.23 -10.27
N SER A 26 -5.68 4.07 -10.85
CA SER A 26 -5.15 2.77 -11.25
C SER A 26 -4.95 1.83 -10.06
N LEU A 27 -4.58 2.35 -8.88
CA LEU A 27 -4.36 1.52 -7.69
C LEU A 27 -5.67 0.83 -7.25
N ALA A 28 -6.79 1.56 -7.29
CA ALA A 28 -8.12 1.01 -7.03
C ALA A 28 -8.52 -0.03 -8.09
N TYR A 29 -8.28 0.29 -9.38
CA TYR A 29 -8.55 -0.64 -10.48
C TYR A 29 -7.81 -1.98 -10.30
N PHE A 30 -6.50 -1.94 -10.06
CA PHE A 30 -5.69 -3.15 -9.90
C PHE A 30 -6.02 -3.93 -8.63
N GLN A 31 -6.40 -3.25 -7.54
CA GLN A 31 -6.89 -3.95 -6.35
C GLN A 31 -8.15 -4.75 -6.68
N GLY A 32 -9.08 -4.16 -7.46
CA GLY A 32 -10.29 -4.82 -7.93
C GLY A 32 -10.03 -6.04 -8.83
N GLN A 33 -9.00 -5.98 -9.67
CA GLN A 33 -8.61 -7.09 -10.57
C GLN A 33 -7.91 -8.23 -9.81
N THR A 34 -6.97 -7.89 -8.94
CA THR A 34 -6.14 -8.88 -8.22
C THR A 34 -6.81 -9.45 -6.98
N LYS A 35 -7.85 -8.78 -6.47
CA LYS A 35 -8.50 -9.10 -5.18
C LYS A 35 -7.54 -9.06 -3.99
N ALA A 36 -6.43 -8.31 -4.10
CA ALA A 36 -5.52 -8.10 -2.98
C ALA A 36 -6.27 -7.45 -1.80
N ALA A 37 -5.98 -7.93 -0.59
CA ALA A 37 -6.64 -7.44 0.63
C ALA A 37 -6.37 -5.95 0.89
N HIS A 38 -5.19 -5.47 0.47
CA HIS A 38 -4.80 -4.06 0.63
C HIS A 38 -4.15 -3.51 -0.64
N ALA A 39 -4.09 -2.18 -0.72
CA ALA A 39 -3.38 -1.48 -1.78
C ALA A 39 -2.77 -0.19 -1.22
N PHE A 40 -1.46 -0.03 -1.38
CA PHE A 40 -0.69 1.05 -0.76
C PHE A 40 0.01 1.89 -1.83
N GLN A 41 -0.22 3.21 -1.75
CA GLN A 41 0.71 4.18 -2.34
C GLN A 41 1.73 4.55 -1.28
N VAL A 42 2.92 3.98 -1.37
CA VAL A 42 4.00 4.25 -0.42
C VAL A 42 4.67 5.57 -0.78
N VAL A 43 4.70 6.51 0.16
CA VAL A 43 5.33 7.82 -0.05
C VAL A 43 6.59 7.93 0.79
N MET A 44 7.73 8.13 0.13
CA MET A 44 9.06 8.12 0.76
C MET A 44 9.29 9.28 1.72
N ASN A 45 8.82 10.48 1.38
CA ASN A 45 9.11 11.70 2.13
C ASN A 45 8.06 12.05 3.20
N LEU A 46 7.08 11.17 3.45
CA LEU A 46 6.17 11.37 4.58
C LEU A 46 6.85 10.99 5.89
N ALA A 47 6.56 11.76 6.94
CA ALA A 47 6.93 11.41 8.30
C ALA A 47 6.29 10.07 8.69
N TYR A 48 6.95 9.34 9.57
CA TYR A 48 6.37 8.14 10.17
C TYR A 48 5.04 8.49 10.86
N GLN A 49 4.06 7.60 10.69
CA GLN A 49 2.80 7.64 11.39
C GLN A 49 2.59 6.32 12.13
N GLU A 50 2.27 6.40 13.42
CA GLU A 50 1.92 5.26 14.25
C GLU A 50 0.48 4.82 13.96
N ALA A 51 0.29 4.12 12.85
CA ALA A 51 -0.99 3.61 12.41
C ALA A 51 -0.83 2.26 11.69
N ASP A 52 -1.71 1.31 11.97
CA ASP A 52 -1.76 0.02 11.28
C ASP A 52 -2.39 0.19 9.89
N CYS A 53 -1.57 0.14 8.83
CA CYS A 53 -2.06 0.31 7.46
C CYS A 53 -2.82 -0.93 6.95
N PHE A 54 -2.60 -2.11 7.54
CA PHE A 54 -3.30 -3.34 7.18
C PHE A 54 -4.73 -3.40 7.72
N ARG A 55 -5.17 -2.44 8.55
CA ARG A 55 -6.59 -2.27 8.89
C ARG A 55 -7.40 -1.57 7.80
N VAL A 56 -6.76 -1.04 6.77
CA VAL A 56 -7.41 -0.33 5.68
C VAL A 56 -7.54 -1.26 4.46
N PRO A 57 -8.76 -1.67 4.08
CA PRO A 57 -8.98 -2.60 2.97
C PRO A 57 -9.07 -1.91 1.60
N ARG A 58 -8.93 -0.59 1.56
CA ARG A 58 -9.05 0.24 0.34
C ARG A 58 -7.71 0.89 0.01
N PRO A 59 -7.52 1.44 -1.21
CA PRO A 59 -6.30 2.16 -1.54
C PRO A 59 -6.05 3.30 -0.56
N VAL A 60 -4.82 3.39 -0.07
CA VAL A 60 -4.41 4.39 0.91
C VAL A 60 -2.94 4.79 0.72
N ALA A 61 -2.64 6.07 0.92
CA ALA A 61 -1.27 6.56 0.93
C ALA A 61 -0.65 6.27 2.29
N VAL A 62 0.53 5.65 2.31
CA VAL A 62 1.19 5.20 3.53
C VAL A 62 2.64 5.71 3.53
N PRO A 63 3.14 6.30 4.63
CA PRO A 63 4.56 6.60 4.76
C PRO A 63 5.40 5.33 4.64
N ALA A 64 6.51 5.37 3.90
CA ALA A 64 7.39 4.20 3.74
C ALA A 64 7.85 3.62 5.09
N ARG A 65 8.19 4.50 6.05
CA ARG A 65 8.58 4.11 7.41
C ARG A 65 7.49 3.35 8.14
N THR A 66 6.22 3.76 7.97
CA THR A 66 5.07 3.08 8.59
C THR A 66 4.89 1.67 8.01
N LEU A 67 4.88 1.52 6.68
CA LEU A 67 4.74 0.20 6.07
C LEU A 67 5.88 -0.74 6.48
N PHE A 68 7.14 -0.30 6.36
CA PHE A 68 8.28 -1.17 6.65
C PHE A 68 8.36 -1.60 8.12
N SER A 69 7.86 -0.80 9.05
CA SER A 69 7.79 -1.18 10.47
C SER A 69 6.83 -2.34 10.76
N GLN A 70 5.95 -2.69 9.83
CA GLN A 70 4.87 -3.67 9.99
C GLN A 70 5.06 -4.94 9.15
N LEU A 71 6.23 -5.12 8.52
CA LEU A 71 6.54 -6.30 7.69
C LEU A 71 7.33 -7.39 8.42
N LEU A 72 7.50 -7.26 9.75
CA LEU A 72 8.18 -8.22 10.62
C LEU A 72 7.18 -9.14 11.34
#